data_AF-A0A9X4GZ86-F1
#
_entry.id   AF-A0A9X4GZ86-F1
#
_cell.length_a   1.000
_cell.length_b   1.000
_cell.length_c   1.000
_cell.angle_alpha   90.00
_cell.angle_beta   90.00
_cell.angle_gamma   90.00
#
_symmetry.space_group_name_H-M   'P 1'
#
loop_
_entity.id
_entity.type
_entity.pdbx_description
1 polymer ?
#
loop_
_entity_poly.entity_id
_entity_poly.type
_entity_poly.pdbx_seq_one_letter_code
_entity_poly.pdbx_strand_id
1 'polypeptide(L)'
;MVGIAQSEITKIQRLVGPVEQEQLIHVDCFAGENVGVFMPVTGPCYYAVSPRHTHPSYMFTIAFNDRTALKIGEDTIQSPQGKILALSPGIPHHEVHSGQHPGYVAILIEKEFFQEQLLAYPVTQNIVFRGAVYECLPALLSRLKEFMIEIDNKMPGSEIIVKALSVELCHLIIRSIFNINCKRDRIKYRFEIDKTIDYMHSNLWRKISVERLAGIANMSPSYYARIFKRETGLTPINYLNNISYAVTGKQHQFHNNKNGCEGQNFSMNLENRSPVVSK
;
A
#
# COMPACT_ATOMS: atom_id res chain seq x y z
N MET A 1 10.36 30.72 -0.81
CA MET A 1 9.32 29.79 -1.29
C MET A 1 9.67 29.44 -2.71
N VAL A 2 9.88 28.16 -3.01
CA VAL A 2 9.97 27.70 -4.40
C VAL A 2 8.54 27.77 -4.94
N GLY A 3 8.29 28.60 -5.96
CA GLY A 3 6.97 28.69 -6.57
C GLY A 3 6.60 27.40 -7.30
N ILE A 4 5.30 27.09 -7.37
CA ILE A 4 4.77 26.00 -8.21
C ILE A 4 5.05 26.37 -9.67
N ALA A 5 5.62 25.44 -10.45
CA ALA A 5 5.90 25.72 -11.86
C ALA A 5 4.60 25.91 -12.67
N GLN A 6 4.63 26.71 -13.73
CA GLN A 6 3.43 26.99 -14.56
C GLN A 6 2.80 25.71 -15.16
N SER A 7 3.63 24.71 -15.48
CA SER A 7 3.16 23.40 -15.94
C SER A 7 2.48 22.58 -14.84
N GLU A 8 2.92 22.72 -13.59
CA GLU A 8 2.36 22.04 -12.42
C GLU A 8 1.01 22.67 -12.02
N ILE A 9 0.91 24.01 -11.99
CA ILE A 9 -0.37 24.69 -11.67
C ILE A 9 -1.45 24.37 -12.71
N THR A 10 -1.09 24.23 -13.98
CA THR A 10 -2.04 23.85 -15.05
C THR A 10 -2.64 22.46 -14.80
N LYS A 11 -1.83 21.49 -14.34
CA LYS A 11 -2.32 20.15 -13.95
C LYS A 11 -3.23 20.23 -12.73
N ILE A 12 -2.84 21.01 -11.73
CA ILE A 12 -3.64 21.22 -10.52
C ILE A 12 -5.01 21.82 -10.88
N GLN A 13 -5.05 22.87 -11.70
CA GLN A 13 -6.29 23.54 -12.11
C GLN A 13 -7.23 22.61 -12.90
N ARG A 14 -6.69 21.70 -13.71
CA ARG A 14 -7.50 20.67 -14.38
C ARG A 14 -8.26 19.80 -13.38
N LEU A 15 -7.64 19.48 -12.25
CA LEU A 15 -8.23 18.61 -11.22
C LEU A 15 -9.11 19.39 -10.24
N VAL A 16 -8.60 20.51 -9.72
CA VAL A 16 -9.17 21.30 -8.62
C VAL A 16 -10.18 22.34 -9.12
N GLY A 17 -10.06 22.82 -10.36
CA GLY A 17 -10.85 23.93 -10.88
C GLY A 17 -10.07 25.25 -10.86
N PRO A 18 -10.74 26.41 -10.80
CA PRO A 18 -10.13 27.74 -10.94
C PRO A 18 -9.39 28.17 -9.67
N VAL A 19 -8.40 27.39 -9.25
CA VAL A 19 -7.56 27.68 -8.09
C VAL A 19 -6.36 28.54 -8.49
N GLU A 20 -6.05 29.53 -7.66
CA GLU A 20 -4.87 30.40 -7.79
C GLU A 20 -3.70 29.86 -6.94
N GLN A 21 -2.47 30.15 -7.34
CA GLN A 21 -1.28 29.63 -6.66
C GLN A 21 -1.18 30.12 -5.21
N GLU A 22 -1.61 31.36 -4.96
CA GLU A 22 -1.67 32.01 -3.65
C GLU A 22 -2.61 31.26 -2.70
N GLN A 23 -3.63 30.58 -3.24
CA GLN A 23 -4.58 29.81 -2.44
C GLN A 23 -4.04 28.46 -1.97
N LEU A 24 -2.89 28.03 -2.53
CA LEU A 24 -2.24 26.76 -2.28
C LEU A 24 -0.94 26.88 -1.47
N ILE A 25 -0.58 28.08 -0.99
CA ILE A 25 0.70 28.31 -0.28
C ILE A 25 0.92 27.45 0.96
N HIS A 26 -0.17 26.92 1.54
CA HIS A 26 -0.16 26.07 2.72
C HIS A 26 -0.33 24.58 2.41
N VAL A 27 -0.36 24.22 1.13
CA VAL A 27 -0.77 22.90 0.65
C VAL A 27 0.35 22.26 -0.14
N ASP A 28 0.81 21.09 0.31
CA ASP A 28 1.65 20.24 -0.51
C ASP A 28 0.80 19.63 -1.63
N CYS A 29 1.23 19.83 -2.86
CA CYS A 29 0.48 19.49 -4.07
C CYS A 29 1.24 18.46 -4.90
N PHE A 30 0.70 17.26 -5.04
CA PHE A 30 1.27 16.18 -5.85
C PHE A 30 0.31 15.85 -7.00
N ALA A 31 0.55 16.42 -8.18
CA ALA A 31 -0.37 16.31 -9.32
C ALA A 31 0.20 15.43 -10.45
N GLY A 32 -0.45 14.29 -10.68
CA GLY A 32 -0.33 13.51 -11.90
C GLY A 32 -1.24 14.06 -13.01
N GLU A 33 -1.38 13.28 -14.10
CA GLU A 33 -2.23 13.68 -15.24
C GLU A 33 -3.74 13.59 -14.90
N ASN A 34 -4.15 12.51 -14.23
CA ASN A 34 -5.55 12.20 -13.93
C ASN A 34 -5.89 12.17 -12.44
N VAL A 35 -4.87 12.13 -11.57
CA VAL A 35 -5.03 12.06 -10.12
C VAL A 35 -4.13 13.10 -9.48
N GLY A 36 -4.64 13.80 -8.48
CA GLY A 36 -3.89 14.74 -7.65
C GLY A 36 -4.12 14.48 -6.18
N VAL A 37 -3.07 14.64 -5.39
CA VAL A 37 -3.08 14.48 -3.93
C VAL A 37 -2.66 15.82 -3.33
N PHE A 38 -3.47 16.31 -2.38
CA PHE A 38 -3.34 17.65 -1.80
C PHE A 38 -3.42 17.56 -0.28
N MET A 39 -2.43 18.13 0.40
CA MET A 39 -2.27 18.03 1.84
C MET A 39 -2.00 19.40 2.45
N PRO A 40 -2.94 19.99 3.20
CA PRO A 40 -2.63 21.15 4.03
C PRO A 40 -1.55 20.80 5.07
N VAL A 41 -0.47 21.59 5.14
CA VAL A 41 0.71 21.31 5.98
C VAL A 41 1.12 22.45 6.91
N THR A 42 0.93 23.70 6.49
CA THR A 42 1.32 24.88 7.31
C THR A 42 0.15 25.80 7.67
N GLY A 43 -1.04 25.52 7.15
CA GLY A 43 -2.23 26.36 7.31
C GLY A 43 -3.42 25.78 6.53
N PRO A 44 -4.58 26.46 6.52
CA PRO A 44 -5.71 26.06 5.71
C PRO A 44 -5.41 26.24 4.22
N CYS A 45 -6.02 25.41 3.38
CA CYS A 45 -6.10 25.70 1.96
C CYS A 45 -7.13 26.83 1.75
N TYR A 46 -6.71 27.98 1.21
CA TYR A 46 -7.63 29.11 1.03
C TYR A 46 -8.73 28.82 0.00
N TYR A 47 -8.45 27.94 -0.96
CA TYR A 47 -9.48 27.46 -1.90
C TYR A 47 -10.49 26.55 -1.20
N ALA A 48 -10.04 25.62 -0.35
CA ALA A 48 -10.93 24.68 0.34
C ALA A 48 -11.93 25.39 1.28
N VAL A 49 -11.51 26.45 1.96
CA VAL A 49 -12.40 27.26 2.82
C VAL A 49 -13.25 28.27 2.04
N SER A 50 -12.99 28.48 0.74
CA SER A 50 -13.74 29.42 -0.08
C SER A 50 -15.20 28.96 -0.22
N PRO A 51 -16.19 29.81 0.11
CA PRO A 51 -17.58 29.40 0.17
C PRO A 51 -18.10 28.82 -1.14
N ARG A 52 -18.71 27.63 -1.06
CA ARG A 52 -19.45 26.98 -2.15
C ARG A 52 -18.61 26.79 -3.43
N HIS A 53 -17.29 26.62 -3.31
CA HIS A 53 -16.46 26.26 -4.44
C HIS A 53 -16.83 24.85 -4.96
N THR A 54 -16.37 24.55 -6.16
CA THR A 54 -16.61 23.27 -6.83
C THR A 54 -15.32 22.74 -7.44
N HIS A 55 -15.26 21.44 -7.65
CA HIS A 55 -14.21 20.78 -8.42
C HIS A 55 -14.80 20.15 -9.70
N PRO A 56 -14.07 20.15 -10.83
CA PRO A 56 -14.44 19.38 -12.02
C PRO A 56 -14.22 17.86 -11.82
N SER A 57 -13.40 17.49 -10.84
CA SER A 57 -13.04 16.11 -10.51
C SER A 57 -13.93 15.52 -9.40
N TYR A 58 -13.92 14.19 -9.28
CA TYR A 58 -14.36 13.54 -8.05
C TYR A 58 -13.37 13.89 -6.94
N MET A 59 -13.87 14.20 -5.75
CA MET A 59 -13.04 14.49 -4.57
C MET A 59 -13.26 13.43 -3.51
N PHE A 60 -12.16 12.89 -3.00
CA PHE A 60 -12.13 11.95 -1.89
C PHE A 60 -11.22 12.52 -0.81
N THR A 61 -11.69 12.61 0.43
CA THR A 61 -10.86 13.06 1.57
C THR A 61 -10.70 11.94 2.59
N ILE A 62 -9.51 11.84 3.16
CA ILE A 62 -9.22 10.95 4.30
C ILE A 62 -8.77 11.83 5.45
N ALA A 63 -9.59 11.90 6.49
CA ALA A 63 -9.26 12.66 7.69
C ALA A 63 -8.41 11.82 8.65
N PHE A 64 -7.36 12.43 9.22
CA PHE A 64 -6.51 11.85 10.25
C PHE A 64 -6.92 12.27 11.66
N ASN A 65 -7.90 13.16 11.78
CA ASN A 65 -8.51 13.60 13.03
C ASN A 65 -9.99 13.93 12.78
N ASP A 66 -10.79 14.02 13.84
CA ASP A 66 -12.22 14.33 13.76
C ASP A 66 -12.51 15.84 13.74
N ARG A 67 -11.57 16.66 13.23
CA ARG A 67 -11.65 18.13 13.29
C ARG A 67 -11.98 18.79 11.95
N THR A 68 -12.17 17.99 10.91
CA THR A 68 -12.45 18.45 9.55
C THR A 68 -13.91 18.20 9.22
N ALA A 69 -14.62 19.23 8.79
CA ALA A 69 -16.00 19.13 8.35
C ALA A 69 -16.19 19.86 7.02
N LEU A 70 -17.11 19.38 6.19
CA LEU A 70 -17.51 20.03 4.96
C LEU A 70 -18.94 20.54 5.09
N LYS A 71 -19.15 21.79 4.68
CA LYS A 71 -20.49 22.36 4.48
C LYS A 71 -20.92 22.16 3.04
N ILE A 72 -22.01 21.41 2.84
CA ILE A 72 -22.57 21.04 1.53
C ILE A 72 -24.05 21.45 1.52
N GLY A 73 -24.38 22.53 0.82
CA GLY A 73 -25.68 23.18 0.96
C GLY A 73 -25.89 23.68 2.40
N GLU A 74 -26.99 23.26 3.02
CA GLU A 74 -27.30 23.57 4.43
C GLU A 74 -26.69 22.56 5.41
N ASP A 75 -26.29 21.38 4.93
CA ASP A 75 -25.76 20.30 5.75
C ASP A 75 -24.29 20.52 6.08
N THR A 76 -23.89 20.15 7.30
CA THR A 76 -22.49 20.06 7.71
C THR A 76 -22.14 18.61 7.99
N ILE A 77 -21.24 18.05 7.20
CA ILE A 77 -20.82 16.66 7.26
C ILE A 77 -19.45 16.59 7.91
N GLN A 78 -19.39 15.98 9.09
CA GLN A 78 -18.13 15.70 9.77
C GLN A 78 -17.39 14.58 9.04
N SER A 79 -16.07 14.74 8.88
CA SER A 79 -15.21 13.73 8.27
C SER A 79 -14.64 12.83 9.38
N PRO A 80 -15.09 11.57 9.52
CA PRO A 80 -14.59 10.71 10.58
C PRO A 80 -13.14 10.29 10.32
N GLN A 81 -12.34 10.19 11.38
CA GLN A 81 -10.96 9.73 11.29
C GLN A 81 -10.86 8.36 10.60
N GLY A 82 -9.95 8.26 9.64
CA GLY A 82 -9.63 7.02 8.93
C GLY A 82 -10.68 6.59 7.90
N LYS A 83 -11.71 7.40 7.64
CA LYS A 83 -12.73 7.12 6.62
C LYS A 83 -12.55 7.97 5.37
N ILE A 84 -13.13 7.51 4.27
CA ILE A 84 -13.17 8.25 3.01
C ILE A 84 -14.48 9.02 2.93
N LEU A 85 -14.43 10.34 2.81
CA LEU A 85 -15.59 11.14 2.42
C LEU A 85 -15.51 11.42 0.92
N ALA A 86 -16.61 11.22 0.18
CA ALA A 86 -16.67 11.37 -1.27
C ALA A 86 -17.61 12.49 -1.73
N LEU A 87 -17.18 13.24 -2.74
CA LEU A 87 -17.97 14.21 -3.49
C LEU A 87 -17.84 13.98 -5.00
N SER A 88 -18.97 14.06 -5.69
CA SER A 88 -19.00 14.08 -7.15
C SER A 88 -18.56 15.45 -7.71
N PRO A 89 -18.13 15.48 -8.99
CA PRO A 89 -17.89 16.72 -9.72
C PRO A 89 -19.04 17.72 -9.59
N GLY A 90 -18.70 19.00 -9.45
CA GLY A 90 -19.65 20.11 -9.47
C GLY A 90 -20.52 20.26 -8.21
N ILE A 91 -20.34 19.44 -7.17
CA ILE A 91 -21.06 19.60 -5.91
C ILE A 91 -20.50 20.84 -5.15
N PRO A 92 -21.30 21.90 -4.92
CA PRO A 92 -20.82 23.08 -4.19
C PRO A 92 -20.61 22.78 -2.72
N HIS A 93 -19.42 23.08 -2.22
CA HIS A 93 -19.06 22.81 -0.82
C HIS A 93 -17.96 23.77 -0.35
N HIS A 94 -17.64 23.70 0.95
CA HIS A 94 -16.44 24.32 1.52
C HIS A 94 -16.08 23.66 2.84
N GLU A 95 -14.81 23.73 3.21
CA GLU A 95 -14.34 23.33 4.53
C GLU A 95 -14.84 24.30 5.60
N VAL A 96 -15.35 23.76 6.71
CA VAL A 96 -15.69 24.54 7.90
C VAL A 96 -14.41 24.75 8.71
N HIS A 97 -13.94 25.99 8.73
CA HIS A 97 -12.72 26.34 9.44
C HIS A 97 -12.90 26.19 10.96
N SER A 98 -12.21 25.21 11.56
CA SER A 98 -12.27 24.94 13.01
C SER A 98 -11.23 25.73 13.83
N GLY A 99 -10.44 26.60 13.18
CA GLY A 99 -9.36 27.35 13.83
C GLY A 99 -8.14 26.51 14.22
N GLN A 100 -8.13 25.22 13.86
CA GLN A 100 -7.02 24.29 14.09
C GLN A 100 -6.47 23.76 12.76
N HIS A 101 -5.24 23.23 12.81
CA HIS A 101 -4.57 22.73 11.61
C HIS A 101 -5.34 21.55 10.98
N PRO A 102 -5.76 21.65 9.71
CA PRO A 102 -6.45 20.56 9.04
C PRO A 102 -5.52 19.36 8.87
N GLY A 103 -5.99 18.19 9.30
CA GLY A 103 -5.23 16.94 9.22
C GLY A 103 -5.92 15.96 8.29
N TYR A 104 -5.86 16.20 6.98
CA TYR A 104 -6.47 15.33 5.98
C TYR A 104 -5.63 15.26 4.70
N VAL A 105 -5.90 14.25 3.88
CA VAL A 105 -5.45 14.17 2.48
C VAL A 105 -6.66 14.31 1.58
N ALA A 106 -6.62 15.25 0.63
CA ALA A 106 -7.58 15.34 -0.45
C ALA A 106 -7.01 14.67 -1.70
N ILE A 107 -7.82 13.82 -2.33
CA ILE A 107 -7.51 13.09 -3.54
C ILE A 107 -8.53 13.52 -4.58
N LEU A 108 -8.08 14.14 -5.66
CA LEU A 108 -8.93 14.52 -6.77
C LEU A 108 -8.65 13.58 -7.94
N ILE A 109 -9.72 12.99 -8.48
CA ILE A 109 -9.65 12.09 -9.63
C ILE A 109 -10.48 12.69 -10.76
N GLU A 110 -9.81 12.93 -11.88
CA GLU A 110 -10.40 13.46 -13.10
C GLU A 110 -11.65 12.64 -13.49
N LYS A 111 -12.71 13.34 -13.89
CA LYS A 111 -14.06 12.78 -13.95
C LYS A 111 -14.15 11.66 -14.97
N GLU A 112 -13.69 11.91 -16.19
CA GLU A 112 -13.75 10.96 -17.29
C GLU A 112 -12.90 9.72 -16.97
N PHE A 113 -11.70 9.90 -16.40
CA PHE A 113 -10.83 8.82 -15.93
C PHE A 113 -11.49 7.97 -14.84
N PHE A 114 -12.08 8.58 -13.80
CA PHE A 114 -12.77 7.83 -12.75
C PHE A 114 -13.92 6.99 -13.31
N GLN A 115 -14.71 7.59 -14.21
CA GLN A 115 -15.84 6.93 -14.85
C GLN A 115 -15.40 5.76 -15.73
N GLU A 116 -14.29 5.91 -16.46
CA GLU A 116 -13.70 4.83 -17.24
C GLU A 116 -13.30 3.64 -16.34
N GLN A 117 -12.59 3.90 -15.23
CA GLN A 117 -12.18 2.82 -14.31
C GLN A 117 -13.38 2.15 -13.62
N LEU A 118 -14.47 2.91 -13.40
CA LEU A 118 -15.70 2.41 -12.79
C LEU A 118 -16.41 1.36 -13.66
N LEU A 119 -16.23 1.39 -14.99
CA LEU A 119 -16.82 0.43 -15.93
C LEU A 119 -16.34 -1.02 -15.70
N ALA A 120 -15.21 -1.21 -15.02
CA ALA A 120 -14.69 -2.53 -14.65
C ALA A 120 -15.49 -3.22 -13.53
N TYR A 121 -16.46 -2.53 -12.93
CA TYR A 121 -17.26 -3.01 -11.81
C TYR A 121 -18.72 -3.19 -12.24
N PRO A 122 -19.47 -4.14 -11.65
CA PRO A 122 -20.86 -4.42 -12.00
C PRO A 122 -21.80 -3.36 -11.40
N VAL A 123 -21.63 -2.11 -11.82
CA VAL A 123 -22.39 -0.95 -11.36
C VAL A 123 -23.48 -0.67 -12.39
N THR A 124 -24.74 -0.71 -11.95
CA THR A 124 -25.90 -0.56 -12.85
C THR A 124 -26.47 0.85 -12.89
N GLN A 125 -25.96 1.77 -12.07
CA GLN A 125 -26.49 3.14 -11.94
C GLN A 125 -25.37 4.18 -11.83
N ASN A 126 -25.65 5.39 -12.30
CA ASN A 126 -24.78 6.55 -12.09
C ASN A 126 -24.67 6.85 -10.59
N ILE A 127 -23.45 6.74 -10.04
CA ILE A 127 -23.20 7.05 -8.64
C ILE A 127 -22.96 8.56 -8.50
N VAL A 128 -23.73 9.17 -7.60
CA VAL A 128 -23.56 10.57 -7.20
C VAL A 128 -23.23 10.61 -5.71
N PHE A 129 -22.07 11.18 -5.38
CA PHE A 129 -21.64 11.37 -4.01
C PHE A 129 -21.94 12.80 -3.54
N ARG A 130 -22.68 12.91 -2.44
CA ARG A 130 -23.00 14.18 -1.77
C ARG A 130 -22.58 14.13 -0.30
N GLY A 131 -21.31 13.83 -0.06
CA GLY A 131 -20.71 13.68 1.27
C GLY A 131 -20.92 12.29 1.87
N ALA A 132 -20.96 11.28 1.01
CA ALA A 132 -21.06 9.89 1.45
C ALA A 132 -19.73 9.46 2.10
N VAL A 133 -19.82 8.68 3.18
CA VAL A 133 -18.66 8.23 3.97
C VAL A 133 -18.49 6.72 3.83
N TYR A 134 -17.26 6.28 3.57
CA TYR A 134 -16.89 4.89 3.32
C TYR A 134 -15.70 4.46 4.19
N GLU A 135 -15.57 3.14 4.40
CA GLU A 135 -14.37 2.57 5.03
C GLU A 135 -13.14 2.78 4.13
N CYS A 136 -11.98 3.05 4.73
CA CYS A 136 -10.73 3.21 4.00
C CYS A 136 -9.96 1.90 3.98
N LEU A 137 -9.65 1.38 2.78
CA LEU A 137 -8.79 0.20 2.68
C LEU A 137 -7.36 0.50 3.16
N PRO A 138 -6.74 -0.35 4.01
CA PRO A 138 -5.39 -0.09 4.54
C PRO A 138 -4.31 0.12 3.47
N ALA A 139 -4.44 -0.55 2.32
CA ALA A 139 -3.48 -0.44 1.22
C ALA A 139 -3.52 0.92 0.51
N LEU A 140 -4.57 1.74 0.71
CA LEU A 140 -4.70 3.05 0.07
C LEU A 140 -3.63 4.02 0.56
N LEU A 141 -3.34 4.05 1.86
CA LEU A 141 -2.37 4.97 2.45
C LEU A 141 -0.94 4.69 1.98
N SER A 142 -0.53 3.42 1.91
CA SER A 142 0.78 3.06 1.36
C SER A 142 0.90 3.47 -0.11
N ARG A 143 -0.18 3.31 -0.87
CA ARG A 143 -0.20 3.66 -2.30
C ARG A 143 -0.15 5.16 -2.55
N LEU A 144 -0.82 5.95 -1.70
CA LEU A 144 -0.72 7.42 -1.72
C LEU A 144 0.72 7.86 -1.45
N LYS A 145 1.37 7.24 -0.47
CA LYS A 145 2.77 7.54 -0.15
C LYS A 145 3.70 7.24 -1.34
N GLU A 146 3.54 6.07 -1.98
CA GLU A 146 4.31 5.71 -3.19
C GLU A 146 4.10 6.74 -4.30
N PHE A 147 2.86 7.17 -4.53
CA PHE A 147 2.51 8.18 -5.53
C PHE A 147 3.17 9.55 -5.27
N MET A 148 3.10 10.05 -4.03
CA MET A 148 3.71 11.33 -3.66
C MET A 148 5.24 11.30 -3.82
N ILE A 149 5.88 10.22 -3.35
CA ILE A 149 7.34 10.04 -3.46
C ILE A 149 7.79 10.00 -4.93
N GLU A 150 7.04 9.31 -5.79
CA GLU A 150 7.39 9.19 -7.22
C GLU A 150 7.33 10.55 -7.94
N ILE A 151 6.35 11.39 -7.60
CA ILE A 151 6.23 12.75 -8.14
C ILE A 151 7.39 13.64 -7.68
N ASP A 152 7.75 13.57 -6.40
CA ASP A 152 8.82 14.40 -5.82
C ASP A 152 10.21 14.03 -6.34
N ASN A 153 10.49 12.73 -6.47
CA ASN A 153 11.81 12.25 -6.85
C ASN A 153 12.14 12.51 -8.33
N LYS A 154 11.12 12.74 -9.19
CA LYS A 154 11.27 13.07 -10.62
C LYS A 154 12.25 12.17 -11.37
N MET A 155 12.25 10.86 -11.04
CA MET A 155 13.16 9.88 -11.64
C MET A 155 12.84 9.62 -13.12
N PRO A 156 13.81 9.17 -13.94
CA PRO A 156 13.53 8.73 -15.29
C PRO A 156 12.44 7.66 -15.33
N GLY A 157 11.40 7.86 -16.15
CA GLY A 157 10.25 6.96 -16.22
C GLY A 157 9.11 7.24 -15.22
N SER A 158 9.28 8.24 -14.34
CA SER A 158 8.30 8.60 -13.30
C SER A 158 6.89 8.81 -13.85
N GLU A 159 6.73 9.43 -15.02
CA GLU A 159 5.40 9.66 -15.61
C GLU A 159 4.60 8.35 -15.81
N ILE A 160 5.26 7.27 -16.20
CA ILE A 160 4.62 5.96 -16.41
C ILE A 160 4.25 5.34 -15.05
N ILE A 161 5.12 5.46 -14.06
CA ILE A 161 4.88 4.94 -12.71
C ILE A 161 3.72 5.70 -12.05
N VAL A 162 3.71 7.04 -12.15
CA VAL A 162 2.61 7.89 -11.67
C VAL A 162 1.29 7.53 -12.35
N LYS A 163 1.28 7.24 -13.66
CA LYS A 163 0.09 6.75 -14.37
C LYS A 163 -0.39 5.40 -13.81
N ALA A 164 0.51 4.45 -13.58
CA ALA A 164 0.15 3.15 -13.01
C ALA A 164 -0.39 3.29 -11.57
N LEU A 165 0.25 4.11 -10.74
CA LEU A 165 -0.20 4.40 -9.38
C LEU A 165 -1.55 5.13 -9.37
N SER A 166 -1.81 6.01 -10.34
CA SER A 166 -3.11 6.68 -10.51
C SER A 166 -4.25 5.68 -10.72
N VAL A 167 -4.03 4.70 -11.60
CA VAL A 167 -4.99 3.59 -11.85
C VAL A 167 -5.19 2.79 -10.56
N GLU A 168 -4.10 2.43 -9.87
CA GLU A 168 -4.19 1.66 -8.63
C GLU A 168 -4.94 2.39 -7.51
N LEU A 169 -4.64 3.67 -7.29
CA LEU A 169 -5.34 4.54 -6.33
C LEU A 169 -6.83 4.61 -6.63
N CYS A 170 -7.20 4.83 -7.90
CA CYS A 170 -8.59 4.86 -8.33
C CYS A 170 -9.31 3.55 -8.00
N HIS A 171 -8.71 2.41 -8.33
CA HIS A 171 -9.31 1.11 -8.02
C HIS A 171 -9.37 0.80 -6.51
N LEU A 172 -8.40 1.25 -5.71
CA LEU A 172 -8.45 1.11 -4.25
C LEU A 172 -9.60 1.93 -3.64
N ILE A 173 -9.84 3.15 -4.15
CA ILE A 173 -10.98 3.97 -3.74
C ILE A 173 -12.30 3.32 -4.18
N ILE A 174 -12.41 2.88 -5.43
CA ILE A 174 -13.63 2.21 -5.93
C ILE A 174 -13.92 0.95 -5.11
N ARG A 175 -12.91 0.13 -4.81
CA ARG A 175 -13.05 -1.06 -3.96
C ARG A 175 -13.46 -0.70 -2.54
N SER A 176 -12.96 0.41 -1.99
CA SER A 176 -13.38 0.92 -0.67
C SER A 176 -14.86 1.29 -0.67
N ILE A 177 -15.33 2.01 -1.70
CA ILE A 177 -16.72 2.44 -1.88
C ILE A 177 -17.67 1.23 -1.97
N PHE A 178 -17.30 0.21 -2.74
CA PHE A 178 -18.10 -1.01 -2.89
C PHE A 178 -17.83 -2.09 -1.84
N ASN A 179 -16.98 -1.80 -0.84
CA ASN A 179 -16.56 -2.77 0.18
C ASN A 179 -16.03 -4.09 -0.41
N ILE A 180 -15.32 -4.01 -1.54
CA ILE A 180 -14.69 -5.15 -2.23
C ILE A 180 -13.34 -5.41 -1.57
N ASN A 181 -13.34 -6.32 -0.61
CA ASN A 181 -12.11 -6.73 0.09
C ASN A 181 -11.39 -7.84 -0.67
N CYS A 182 -10.05 -7.75 -0.72
CA CYS A 182 -9.23 -8.86 -1.17
C CYS A 182 -9.48 -10.09 -0.27
N LYS A 183 -10.01 -11.16 -0.86
CA LYS A 183 -10.15 -12.44 -0.17
C LYS A 183 -8.77 -13.06 0.02
N ARG A 184 -8.17 -12.89 1.20
CA ARG A 184 -6.98 -13.61 1.73
C ARG A 184 -5.73 -13.54 0.83
N ASP A 185 -4.68 -12.87 1.29
CA ASP A 185 -3.35 -12.97 0.66
C ASP A 185 -2.76 -14.38 0.83
N ARG A 186 -3.09 -15.28 -0.09
CA ARG A 186 -2.43 -16.59 -0.20
C ARG A 186 -0.91 -16.42 -0.32
N ILE A 187 -0.47 -15.36 -1.00
CA ILE A 187 0.95 -15.01 -1.18
C ILE A 187 1.58 -14.56 0.14
N LYS A 188 0.96 -13.64 0.90
CA LYS A 188 1.46 -13.23 2.22
C LYS A 188 1.56 -14.43 3.17
N TYR A 189 0.54 -15.29 3.20
CA TYR A 189 0.60 -16.50 4.00
C TYR A 189 1.73 -17.41 3.55
N ARG A 190 1.92 -17.60 2.24
CA ARG A 190 3.04 -18.38 1.72
C ARG A 190 4.38 -17.82 2.20
N PHE A 191 4.63 -16.51 2.10
CA PHE A 191 5.87 -15.90 2.61
C PHE A 191 6.06 -16.06 4.11
N GLU A 192 5.03 -15.82 4.93
CA GLU A 192 5.15 -15.99 6.38
C GLU A 192 5.33 -17.47 6.77
N ILE A 193 4.71 -18.39 6.04
CA ILE A 193 4.92 -19.83 6.24
C ILE A 193 6.33 -20.24 5.79
N ASP A 194 6.79 -19.81 4.63
CA ASP A 194 8.13 -20.10 4.09
C ASP A 194 9.22 -19.60 5.07
N LYS A 195 9.07 -18.39 5.62
CA LYS A 195 9.96 -17.88 6.69
C LYS A 195 10.02 -18.81 7.90
N THR A 196 8.89 -19.37 8.31
CA THR A 196 8.88 -20.32 9.44
C THR A 196 9.50 -21.67 9.08
N ILE A 197 9.38 -22.12 7.83
CA ILE A 197 10.04 -23.33 7.31
C ILE A 197 11.56 -23.13 7.28
N ASP A 198 12.05 -22.00 6.77
CA ASP A 198 13.48 -21.65 6.77
C ASP A 198 14.06 -21.62 8.19
N TYR A 199 13.29 -21.06 9.14
CA TYR A 199 13.65 -21.06 10.54
C TYR A 199 13.73 -22.49 11.11
N MET A 200 12.78 -23.36 10.78
CA MET A 200 12.80 -24.77 11.21
C MET A 200 14.05 -25.48 10.69
N HIS A 201 14.38 -25.34 9.40
CA HIS A 201 15.57 -25.95 8.80
C HIS A 201 16.87 -25.44 9.42
N SER A 202 16.92 -24.16 9.78
CA SER A 202 18.12 -23.54 10.36
C SER A 202 18.31 -23.84 11.85
N ASN A 203 17.29 -24.37 12.55
CA ASN A 203 17.29 -24.51 14.01
C ASN A 203 16.88 -25.91 14.52
N LEU A 204 17.08 -26.96 13.70
CA LEU A 204 16.69 -28.35 14.01
C LEU A 204 17.24 -28.90 15.33
N TRP A 205 18.35 -28.35 15.81
CA TRP A 205 19.03 -28.78 17.05
C TRP A 205 18.42 -28.19 18.33
N ARG A 206 17.42 -27.31 18.21
CA ARG A 206 16.77 -26.64 19.34
C ARG A 206 15.31 -27.09 19.45
N LYS A 207 14.77 -27.04 20.66
CA LYS A 207 13.34 -27.25 20.89
C LYS A 207 12.56 -26.08 20.28
N ILE A 208 11.88 -26.31 19.15
CA ILE A 208 11.04 -25.33 18.47
C ILE A 208 9.59 -25.55 18.90
N SER A 209 8.91 -24.49 19.35
CA SER A 209 7.49 -24.54 19.73
C SER A 209 6.60 -23.87 18.66
N VAL A 210 5.32 -24.25 18.63
CA VAL A 210 4.34 -23.67 17.70
C VAL A 210 4.12 -22.19 17.99
N GLU A 211 4.18 -21.79 19.25
CA GLU A 211 4.05 -20.40 19.70
C GLU A 211 5.19 -19.55 19.14
N ARG A 212 6.41 -20.08 19.14
CA ARG A 212 7.57 -19.38 18.57
C ARG A 212 7.41 -19.17 17.07
N LEU A 213 6.98 -20.19 16.36
CA LEU A 213 6.78 -20.14 14.91
C LEU A 213 5.63 -19.20 14.53
N ALA A 214 4.54 -19.23 15.30
CA ALA A 214 3.44 -18.30 15.14
C ALA A 214 3.88 -16.85 15.39
N GLY A 215 4.75 -16.62 16.38
CA GLY A 215 5.36 -15.32 16.62
C GLY A 215 6.21 -14.82 15.44
N ILE A 216 7.00 -15.71 14.82
CA ILE A 216 7.79 -15.37 13.61
C ILE A 216 6.87 -14.97 12.45
N ALA A 217 5.74 -15.67 12.29
CA ALA A 217 4.74 -15.38 11.27
C ALA A 217 3.80 -14.20 11.62
N ASN A 218 3.97 -13.56 12.79
CA ASN A 218 3.07 -12.54 13.33
C ASN A 218 1.59 -13.00 13.38
N MET A 219 1.36 -14.23 13.83
CA MET A 219 0.04 -14.86 13.92
C MET A 219 -0.23 -15.40 15.32
N SER A 220 -1.51 -15.58 15.67
CA SER A 220 -1.87 -16.38 16.83
C SER A 220 -1.54 -17.87 16.59
N PRO A 221 -1.19 -18.66 17.63
CA PRO A 221 -0.79 -20.06 17.46
C PRO A 221 -1.83 -20.92 16.74
N SER A 222 -3.11 -20.78 17.10
CA SER A 222 -4.21 -21.52 16.47
C SER A 222 -4.41 -21.14 15.01
N TYR A 223 -4.25 -19.85 14.67
CA TYR A 223 -4.36 -19.38 13.30
C TYR A 223 -3.19 -19.89 12.46
N TYR A 224 -1.96 -19.74 12.98
CA TYR A 224 -0.75 -20.23 12.35
C TYR A 224 -0.82 -21.72 12.01
N ALA A 225 -1.19 -22.58 12.99
CA ALA A 225 -1.27 -24.02 12.75
C ALA A 225 -2.25 -24.39 11.63
N ARG A 226 -3.38 -23.66 11.54
CA ARG A 226 -4.37 -23.86 10.47
C ARG A 226 -3.84 -23.42 9.11
N ILE A 227 -3.17 -22.27 9.02
CA ILE A 227 -2.58 -21.76 7.78
C ILE A 227 -1.43 -22.65 7.32
N PHE A 228 -0.51 -23.00 8.22
CA PHE A 228 0.62 -23.87 7.94
C PHE A 228 0.18 -25.24 7.39
N LYS A 229 -0.83 -25.87 8.00
CA LYS A 229 -1.38 -27.14 7.49
C LYS A 229 -2.04 -27.00 6.12
N ARG A 230 -2.70 -25.88 5.88
CA ARG A 230 -3.31 -25.61 4.57
C ARG A 230 -2.25 -25.45 3.48
N GLU A 231 -1.15 -24.75 3.76
CA GLU A 231 -0.10 -24.49 2.77
C GLU A 231 0.86 -25.68 2.58
N THR A 232 1.18 -26.43 3.63
CA THR A 232 2.19 -27.51 3.60
C THR A 232 1.60 -28.93 3.59
N GLY A 233 0.30 -29.07 3.83
CA GLY A 233 -0.37 -30.36 4.04
C GLY A 233 -0.16 -30.99 5.43
N LEU A 234 0.77 -30.47 6.24
CA LEU A 234 1.16 -31.03 7.54
C LEU A 234 0.98 -30.01 8.67
N THR A 235 0.74 -30.47 9.89
CA THR A 235 0.82 -29.57 11.06
C THR A 235 2.28 -29.11 11.24
N PRO A 236 2.53 -27.94 11.85
CA PRO A 236 3.90 -27.47 12.11
C PRO A 236 4.76 -28.50 12.84
N ILE A 237 4.17 -29.21 13.82
CA ILE A 237 4.86 -30.26 14.59
C ILE A 237 5.18 -31.46 13.69
N ASN A 238 4.23 -31.93 12.88
CA ASN A 238 4.48 -33.07 11.99
C ASN A 238 5.51 -32.73 10.92
N TYR A 239 5.48 -31.50 10.40
CA TYR A 239 6.49 -31.02 9.45
C TYR A 239 7.88 -31.01 10.10
N LEU A 240 8.02 -30.45 11.31
CA LEU A 240 9.27 -30.42 12.07
C LEU A 240 9.81 -31.83 12.36
N ASN A 241 8.94 -32.77 12.72
CA ASN A 241 9.31 -34.16 12.94
C ASN A 241 9.84 -34.79 11.64
N ASN A 242 9.14 -34.60 10.51
CA ASN A 242 9.54 -35.16 9.21
C ASN A 242 10.93 -34.69 8.78
N ILE A 243 11.23 -33.40 8.90
CA ILE A 243 12.55 -32.87 8.52
C ILE A 243 13.64 -33.34 9.49
N SER A 244 13.33 -33.52 10.78
CA SER A 244 14.28 -34.06 11.77
C SER A 244 14.64 -35.51 11.47
N TYR A 245 13.65 -36.37 11.20
CA TYR A 245 13.88 -37.77 10.82
C TYR A 245 14.70 -37.89 9.53
N ALA A 246 14.45 -37.04 8.53
CA ALA A 246 15.21 -37.02 7.29
C ALA A 246 16.69 -36.66 7.49
N VAL A 247 17.00 -35.75 8.43
CA VAL A 247 18.38 -35.36 8.76
C VAL A 247 19.09 -36.45 9.58
N THR A 248 18.43 -37.04 10.58
CA THR A 248 18.99 -38.13 11.39
C THR A 248 19.26 -39.39 10.55
N GLY A 249 18.36 -39.72 9.60
CA GLY A 249 18.55 -40.82 8.66
C GLY A 249 19.77 -40.65 7.75
N LYS A 250 20.12 -39.42 7.37
CA LYS A 250 21.34 -39.12 6.59
C LYS A 250 22.60 -39.23 7.45
N GLN A 251 22.59 -38.76 8.70
CA GLN A 251 23.76 -38.82 9.60
C GLN A 251 24.19 -40.25 9.97
N HIS A 252 23.23 -41.18 10.10
CA HIS A 252 23.54 -42.60 10.33
C HIS A 252 24.22 -43.28 9.12
N GLN A 253 23.92 -42.86 7.89
CA GLN A 253 24.62 -43.38 6.70
C GLN A 253 26.06 -42.86 6.58
N PHE A 254 26.36 -41.66 7.10
CA PHE A 254 27.72 -41.11 7.09
C PHE A 254 28.64 -41.72 8.16
N HIS A 255 28.12 -42.18 9.32
CA HIS A 255 28.94 -42.82 10.35
C HIS A 255 29.32 -44.28 10.00
N ASN A 256 28.48 -45.01 9.26
CA ASN A 256 28.80 -46.38 8.85
C ASN A 256 29.81 -46.48 7.70
N ASN A 257 30.15 -45.37 7.03
CA ASN A 257 31.07 -45.36 5.89
C ASN A 257 32.49 -44.90 6.23
N LYS A 258 32.82 -44.71 7.52
CA LYS A 258 34.18 -44.32 7.98
C LYS A 258 35.06 -45.48 8.47
N ASN A 259 34.55 -46.71 8.55
CA ASN A 259 35.33 -47.89 8.93
C ASN A 259 35.92 -48.66 7.73
N GLY A 260 35.97 -48.07 6.54
CA GLY A 260 36.26 -48.79 5.30
C GLY A 260 37.24 -48.14 4.32
N CYS A 261 38.06 -47.17 4.72
CA CYS A 261 39.09 -46.58 3.85
C CYS A 261 40.35 -46.20 4.65
N GLU A 262 41.11 -47.22 5.09
CA GLU A 262 42.56 -47.06 5.19
C GLU A 262 43.15 -47.17 3.78
N GLY A 263 44.03 -46.22 3.44
CA GLY A 263 44.96 -46.34 2.33
C GLY A 263 44.42 -45.90 0.97
N GLN A 264 44.65 -44.63 0.61
CA GLN A 264 45.38 -44.27 -0.61
C GLN A 264 45.60 -42.75 -0.65
N ASN A 265 46.88 -42.37 -0.61
CA ASN A 265 47.37 -41.02 -0.89
C ASN A 265 47.04 -40.64 -2.34
N PHE A 266 46.46 -39.46 -2.55
CA PHE A 266 46.65 -38.72 -3.80
C PHE A 266 46.73 -37.22 -3.54
N SER A 267 47.88 -36.67 -3.93
CA SER A 267 48.29 -35.27 -3.89
C SER A 267 47.77 -34.49 -5.11
N MET A 268 47.96 -33.17 -5.07
CA MET A 268 47.84 -32.14 -6.13
C MET A 268 46.45 -31.51 -6.33
N ASN A 269 46.31 -30.22 -6.63
CA ASN A 269 47.20 -29.06 -6.60
C ASN A 269 46.27 -27.83 -6.61
N LEU A 270 46.65 -26.79 -5.87
CA LEU A 270 46.13 -25.44 -6.07
C LEU A 270 46.82 -24.85 -7.31
N GLU A 271 46.06 -24.23 -8.22
CA GLU A 271 46.49 -23.01 -8.89
C GLU A 271 45.35 -22.31 -9.64
N ASN A 272 45.04 -21.10 -9.17
CA ASN A 272 44.83 -19.86 -9.90
C ASN A 272 44.11 -19.88 -11.26
N ARG A 273 43.00 -19.12 -11.35
CA ARG A 273 42.91 -17.86 -12.14
C ARG A 273 41.50 -17.25 -12.10
N SER A 274 41.42 -16.06 -11.50
CA SER A 274 40.61 -14.93 -11.97
C SER A 274 41.58 -13.74 -12.14
N PRO A 275 41.24 -12.60 -12.76
CA PRO A 275 40.03 -12.19 -13.49
C PRO A 275 40.36 -11.56 -14.89
N VAL A 276 39.35 -11.29 -15.72
CA VAL A 276 39.46 -10.22 -16.75
C VAL A 276 38.18 -9.39 -16.76
N VAL A 277 38.39 -8.09 -16.57
CA VAL A 277 37.45 -6.97 -16.69
C VAL A 277 37.57 -6.36 -18.09
N SER A 278 36.47 -5.74 -18.53
CA SER A 278 36.31 -4.75 -19.62
C SER A 278 36.30 -5.22 -21.08
N LYS A 279 35.18 -4.99 -21.75
CA LYS A 279 34.88 -3.71 -22.43
C LYS A 279 33.38 -3.44 -22.41
#